data_AF-A0AAW2V341-F1
#
_entry.id   AF-A0AAW2V341-F1
#
_cell.length_a   1.000
_cell.length_b   1.000
_cell.length_c   1.000
_cell.angle_alpha   90.00
_cell.angle_beta   90.00
_cell.angle_gamma   90.00
#
_symmetry.space_group_name_H-M   'P 1'
#
loop_
_entity.id
_entity.type
_entity.pdbx_description
1 polymer ?
#
loop_
_entity_poly.entity_id
_entity_poly.type
_entity_poly.pdbx_seq_one_letter_code
_entity_poly.pdbx_strand_id
1 'polypeptide(L)'
;MGILSGSVPWFTMMIVHKKWWLLQTIDDTLGVFHTHAVAGFLGGILTGLFAEPVLCSLFLPVTNSRGGVYGGVGGVQFLKQIVGGGFIIGWNIIVTSIICVLISFVIPLRMPEEQLLIGDDAVHGEEAYALWGDGEKYDHTKHGSASDDQTPHHKAAIGATQVV
;
A
#
# COMPACT_ATOMS: atom_id res chain seq x y z
N MET A 1 -16.58 7.84 -14.97
CA MET A 1 -15.94 6.85 -14.08
C MET A 1 -14.44 6.78 -14.32
N GLY A 2 -13.97 6.20 -15.43
CA GLY A 2 -12.54 5.94 -15.67
C GLY A 2 -11.59 7.14 -15.51
N ILE A 3 -11.93 8.30 -16.08
CA ILE A 3 -11.10 9.52 -15.94
C ILE A 3 -10.92 9.90 -14.47
N LEU A 4 -11.99 9.88 -13.68
CA LEU A 4 -11.95 10.23 -12.26
C LEU A 4 -11.19 9.17 -11.44
N SER A 5 -11.38 7.89 -11.77
CA SER A 5 -10.67 6.77 -11.13
C SER A 5 -9.17 6.76 -11.41
N GLY A 6 -8.71 7.37 -12.50
CA GLY A 6 -7.28 7.58 -12.76
C GLY A 6 -6.75 8.86 -12.11
N SER A 7 -7.45 9.98 -12.30
CA SER A 7 -6.93 11.30 -11.90
C SER A 7 -6.98 11.55 -10.40
N VAL A 8 -8.03 11.10 -9.69
CA VAL A 8 -8.19 11.37 -8.26
C VAL A 8 -7.19 10.58 -7.42
N PRO A 9 -7.05 9.24 -7.55
CA PRO A 9 -6.02 8.50 -6.82
C PRO A 9 -4.61 8.98 -7.12
N TRP A 10 -4.32 9.32 -8.39
CA TRP A 10 -3.03 9.89 -8.76
C TRP A 10 -2.79 11.23 -8.04
N PHE A 11 -3.80 12.11 -8.01
CA PHE A 11 -3.70 13.40 -7.32
C PHE A 11 -3.51 13.22 -5.81
N THR A 12 -4.25 12.32 -5.18
CA THR A 12 -4.11 12.08 -3.73
C THR A 12 -2.74 11.50 -3.40
N MET A 13 -2.24 10.57 -4.20
CA MET A 13 -0.94 9.94 -4.01
C MET A 13 0.23 10.91 -4.28
N MET A 14 0.19 11.67 -5.38
CA MET A 14 1.33 12.49 -5.82
C MET A 14 1.39 13.87 -5.15
N ILE A 15 0.23 14.44 -4.80
CA ILE A 15 0.13 15.82 -4.33
C ILE A 15 -0.32 15.89 -2.88
N VAL A 16 -1.45 15.26 -2.53
CA VAL A 16 -2.02 15.39 -1.18
C VAL A 16 -1.15 14.69 -0.14
N HIS A 17 -0.70 13.46 -0.42
CA HIS A 17 0.15 12.69 0.48
C HIS A 17 1.45 13.43 0.82
N LYS A 18 2.06 14.12 -0.16
CA LYS A 18 3.31 14.89 0.06
C LYS A 18 3.12 16.19 0.85
N LYS A 19 1.90 16.72 0.91
CA LYS A 19 1.60 18.01 1.56
C LYS A 19 0.97 17.87 2.93
N TRP A 20 0.31 16.75 3.19
CA TRP A 20 -0.47 16.59 4.40
C TRP A 20 0.27 15.72 5.42
N TRP A 21 0.64 16.33 6.55
CA TRP A 21 1.48 15.72 7.58
C TRP A 21 0.96 14.38 8.11
N LEU A 22 -0.37 14.22 8.23
CA LEU A 22 -0.98 12.97 8.67
C LEU A 22 -0.70 11.83 7.69
N LEU A 23 -0.81 12.10 6.39
CA LEU A 23 -0.55 11.10 5.37
C LEU A 23 0.93 10.76 5.26
N GLN A 24 1.83 11.72 5.51
CA GLN A 24 3.27 11.44 5.55
C GLN A 24 3.70 10.57 6.72
N THR A 25 2.89 10.49 7.77
CA THR A 25 3.15 9.61 8.92
C THR A 25 2.73 8.17 8.61
N ILE A 26 1.92 7.96 7.57
CA ILE A 26 1.44 6.64 7.16
C ILE A 26 2.42 6.06 6.14
N ASP A 27 3.11 5.00 6.54
CA ASP A 27 3.97 4.21 5.67
C ASP A 27 3.12 3.30 4.75
N ASP A 28 2.72 3.83 3.59
CA ASP A 28 1.95 3.12 2.56
C ASP A 28 2.86 2.76 1.37
N THR A 29 3.71 1.75 1.58
CA THR A 29 4.79 1.34 0.67
C THR A 29 4.34 1.09 -0.77
N LEU A 30 3.16 0.50 -0.98
CA LEU A 30 2.61 0.20 -2.30
C LEU A 30 1.55 1.20 -2.78
N GLY A 31 1.27 2.26 -2.02
CA GLY A 31 0.23 3.23 -2.36
C GLY A 31 -1.18 2.64 -2.33
N VAL A 32 -1.42 1.60 -1.51
CA VAL A 32 -2.70 0.87 -1.44
C VAL A 32 -3.83 1.79 -0.96
N PHE A 33 -3.56 2.71 -0.04
CA PHE A 33 -4.57 3.63 0.47
C PHE A 33 -5.18 4.46 -0.66
N HIS A 34 -4.35 5.01 -1.54
CA HIS A 34 -4.83 5.85 -2.66
C HIS A 34 -5.45 5.01 -3.77
N THR A 35 -4.76 3.95 -4.18
CA THR A 35 -5.17 3.14 -5.33
C THR A 35 -6.36 2.23 -5.06
N HIS A 36 -6.63 1.89 -3.78
CA HIS A 36 -7.74 1.01 -3.39
C HIS A 36 -8.77 1.73 -2.52
N ALA A 37 -8.38 2.33 -1.39
CA ALA A 37 -9.36 2.94 -0.48
C ALA A 37 -9.99 4.20 -1.08
N VAL A 38 -9.18 5.16 -1.54
CA VAL A 38 -9.69 6.39 -2.19
C VAL A 38 -10.39 6.04 -3.51
N ALA A 39 -9.76 5.25 -4.37
CA ALA A 39 -10.34 4.85 -5.66
C ALA A 39 -11.66 4.08 -5.51
N GLY A 40 -11.72 3.14 -4.56
CA GLY A 40 -12.89 2.33 -4.28
C GLY A 40 -14.04 3.14 -3.71
N PHE A 41 -13.77 4.03 -2.74
CA PHE A 41 -14.79 4.91 -2.20
C PHE A 41 -15.32 5.89 -3.25
N LEU A 42 -14.43 6.47 -4.07
CA LEU A 42 -14.81 7.28 -5.22
C LEU A 42 -15.68 6.48 -6.21
N GLY A 43 -15.31 5.23 -6.52
CA GLY A 43 -16.11 4.35 -7.35
C GLY A 43 -17.52 4.16 -6.80
N GLY A 44 -17.64 3.92 -5.49
CA GLY A 44 -18.93 3.82 -4.79
C GLY A 44 -19.77 5.09 -4.91
N ILE A 45 -19.19 6.27 -4.64
CA ILE A 45 -19.82 7.59 -4.79
C ILE A 45 -20.34 7.77 -6.21
N LEU A 46 -19.50 7.51 -7.20
CA LEU A 46 -19.85 7.72 -8.59
C LEU A 46 -20.90 6.70 -9.08
N THR A 47 -20.91 5.46 -8.58
CA THR A 47 -22.03 4.53 -8.79
C THR A 47 -23.33 5.10 -8.19
N GLY A 48 -23.24 5.72 -7.02
CA GLY A 48 -24.35 6.44 -6.40
C GLY A 48 -24.94 7.54 -7.27
N LEU A 49 -24.13 8.17 -8.12
CA LEU A 49 -24.56 9.20 -9.07
C LEU A 49 -25.02 8.62 -10.40
N PHE A 50 -24.28 7.68 -10.98
CA PHE A 50 -24.41 7.27 -12.38
C PHE A 50 -25.03 5.88 -12.60
N ALA A 51 -25.55 5.22 -11.56
CA ALA A 51 -26.23 3.93 -11.71
C ALA A 51 -27.44 4.06 -12.68
N GLU A 52 -27.34 3.46 -13.86
CA GLU A 52 -28.35 3.60 -14.90
C GLU A 52 -29.61 2.75 -14.55
N PRO A 53 -30.83 3.32 -14.56
CA PRO A 53 -32.06 2.63 -14.17
C PRO A 53 -32.42 1.33 -14.93
N VAL A 54 -32.31 1.33 -16.26
CA VAL A 54 -32.54 0.16 -17.14
C VAL A 54 -31.52 -0.94 -16.86
N LEU A 55 -30.25 -0.60 -16.67
CA LEU A 55 -29.24 -1.60 -16.29
C LEU A 55 -29.51 -2.14 -14.88
N CYS A 56 -29.90 -1.27 -13.95
CA CYS A 56 -30.28 -1.69 -12.60
C CYS A 56 -31.48 -2.64 -12.60
N SER A 57 -32.50 -2.40 -13.42
CA SER A 57 -33.70 -3.27 -13.46
C SER A 57 -33.44 -4.64 -14.09
N LEU A 58 -32.40 -4.78 -14.91
CA LEU A 58 -32.00 -6.06 -15.51
C LEU A 58 -31.29 -6.99 -14.51
N PHE A 59 -30.51 -6.42 -13.58
CA PHE A 59 -29.58 -7.20 -12.75
C PHE A 59 -29.86 -7.13 -11.24
N LEU A 60 -30.51 -6.08 -10.74
CA LEU A 60 -30.70 -5.89 -9.31
C LEU A 60 -32.08 -6.38 -8.84
N PRO A 61 -32.14 -7.09 -7.71
CA PRO A 61 -33.43 -7.47 -7.09
C PRO A 61 -34.18 -6.26 -6.53
N VAL A 62 -33.49 -5.15 -6.30
CA VAL A 62 -34.07 -3.90 -5.79
C VAL A 62 -34.66 -3.11 -6.95
N THR A 63 -35.99 -3.14 -7.05
CA THR A 63 -36.72 -2.40 -8.08
C THR A 63 -36.52 -0.88 -7.94
N ASN A 64 -36.64 -0.16 -9.07
CA ASN A 64 -36.51 1.30 -9.14
C ASN A 64 -35.16 1.89 -8.71
N SER A 65 -34.12 1.06 -8.57
CA SER A 65 -32.76 1.51 -8.30
C SER A 65 -32.25 2.39 -9.45
N ARG A 66 -31.67 3.54 -9.10
CA ARG A 66 -31.12 4.51 -10.03
C ARG A 66 -30.14 5.44 -9.33
N GLY A 67 -29.19 5.99 -10.07
CA GLY A 67 -28.24 6.97 -9.60
C GLY A 67 -28.86 8.37 -9.49
N GLY A 68 -28.20 9.23 -8.72
CA GLY A 68 -28.64 10.61 -8.46
C GLY A 68 -28.90 11.44 -9.71
N VAL A 69 -28.14 11.25 -10.80
CA VAL A 69 -28.29 12.08 -12.02
C VAL A 69 -29.60 11.80 -12.78
N TYR A 70 -30.25 10.67 -12.51
CA TYR A 70 -31.52 10.29 -13.16
C TYR A 70 -32.76 10.80 -12.42
N GLY A 71 -32.59 11.59 -11.36
CA GLY A 71 -33.67 12.25 -10.62
C GLY A 71 -34.57 11.30 -9.81
N GLY A 72 -35.68 11.84 -9.29
CA GLY A 72 -36.60 11.12 -8.41
C GLY A 72 -35.91 10.62 -7.14
N VAL A 73 -36.10 9.33 -6.81
CA VAL A 73 -35.47 8.69 -5.64
C VAL A 73 -33.96 8.39 -5.82
N GLY A 74 -33.34 8.81 -6.93
CA GLY A 74 -31.94 8.51 -7.24
C GLY A 74 -30.92 9.02 -6.22
N GLY A 75 -31.23 10.13 -5.53
CA GLY A 75 -30.39 10.64 -4.44
C GLY A 75 -30.21 9.65 -3.29
N VAL A 76 -31.18 8.74 -3.09
CA VAL A 76 -31.09 7.69 -2.07
C VAL A 76 -29.96 6.72 -2.39
N GLN A 77 -29.68 6.44 -3.66
CA GLN A 77 -28.59 5.56 -4.04
C GLN A 77 -27.23 6.15 -3.69
N PHE A 78 -27.04 7.46 -3.90
CA PHE A 78 -25.84 8.16 -3.46
C PHE A 78 -25.61 8.04 -1.95
N LEU A 79 -26.67 8.25 -1.15
CA LEU A 79 -26.59 8.11 0.30
C LEU A 79 -26.26 6.67 0.71
N LYS A 80 -26.89 5.66 0.09
CA LYS A 80 -26.59 4.25 0.35
C LYS A 80 -25.11 3.93 0.13
N GLN A 81 -24.51 4.45 -0.94
CA GLN A 81 -23.09 4.23 -1.24
C GLN A 81 -22.17 4.90 -0.22
N ILE A 82 -22.51 6.11 0.25
CA ILE A 82 -21.76 6.77 1.32
C ILE A 82 -21.85 5.98 2.63
N VAL A 83 -23.06 5.57 3.04
CA VAL A 83 -23.28 4.82 4.27
C VAL A 83 -22.57 3.46 4.21
N GLY A 84 -22.73 2.73 3.11
CA GLY A 84 -22.08 1.45 2.90
C GLY A 84 -20.55 1.57 2.88
N GLY A 85 -20.01 2.55 2.16
CA GLY A 85 -18.58 2.83 2.15
C GLY A 85 -18.04 3.22 3.53
N GLY A 86 -18.76 4.09 4.25
CA GLY A 86 -18.41 4.49 5.62
C GLY A 86 -18.42 3.31 6.61
N PHE A 87 -19.42 2.42 6.50
CA PHE A 87 -19.46 1.18 7.27
C PHE A 87 -18.23 0.31 6.99
N ILE A 88 -17.89 0.08 5.72
CA ILE A 88 -16.72 -0.73 5.33
C ILE A 88 -15.42 -0.13 5.87
N ILE A 89 -15.26 1.20 5.76
CA ILE A 89 -14.08 1.91 6.28
C ILE A 89 -13.99 1.74 7.80
N GLY A 90 -15.06 2.06 8.52
CA GLY A 90 -15.09 1.96 9.98
C GLY A 90 -14.86 0.53 10.48
N TRP A 91 -15.51 -0.44 9.84
CA TRP A 91 -15.34 -1.87 10.16
C TRP A 91 -13.90 -2.32 9.97
N ASN A 92 -13.27 -1.99 8.84
CA ASN A 92 -11.87 -2.37 8.58
C ASN A 92 -10.90 -1.69 9.53
N ILE A 93 -11.08 -0.40 9.84
CA ILE A 93 -10.24 0.29 10.82
C ILE A 93 -10.32 -0.43 12.17
N ILE A 94 -11.53 -0.71 12.66
CA ILE A 94 -11.71 -1.33 13.99
C ILE A 94 -11.18 -2.77 14.00
N VAL A 95 -11.64 -3.62 13.08
CA VAL A 95 -11.36 -5.06 13.12
C VAL A 95 -9.90 -5.35 12.77
N THR A 96 -9.34 -4.71 11.74
CA THR A 96 -7.93 -4.90 11.37
C THR A 96 -7.00 -4.42 12.48
N SER A 97 -7.28 -3.27 13.11
CA SER A 97 -6.48 -2.80 14.25
C SER A 97 -6.54 -3.77 15.43
N ILE A 98 -7.71 -4.31 15.77
CA ILE A 98 -7.83 -5.32 16.82
C ILE A 98 -6.99 -6.55 16.49
N ILE A 99 -7.10 -7.09 15.26
CA ILE A 99 -6.34 -8.27 14.84
C ILE A 99 -4.83 -8.00 14.93
N CYS A 100 -4.35 -6.88 14.38
CA CYS A 100 -2.93 -6.54 14.43
C CYS A 100 -2.43 -6.38 15.88
N VAL A 101 -3.18 -5.69 16.73
CA VAL A 101 -2.81 -5.53 18.15
C VAL A 101 -2.77 -6.88 18.86
N LEU A 102 -3.75 -7.76 18.62
CA LEU A 102 -3.74 -9.10 19.22
C LEU A 102 -2.54 -9.94 18.78
N ILE A 103 -2.20 -9.91 17.48
CA ILE A 103 -1.02 -10.61 16.97
C ILE A 103 0.27 -10.02 17.55
N SER A 104 0.31 -8.70 17.76
CA SER A 104 1.50 -8.02 18.31
C SER A 104 1.89 -8.47 19.72
N PHE A 105 0.98 -9.08 20.47
CA PHE A 105 1.30 -9.67 21.79
C PHE A 105 2.07 -10.99 21.69
N VAL A 106 2.04 -11.66 20.54
CA VAL A 106 2.70 -12.95 20.32
C VAL A 106 3.95 -12.80 19.47
N ILE A 107 3.89 -11.99 18.41
CA ILE A 107 5.00 -11.76 17.48
C ILE A 107 5.08 -10.28 17.08
N PRO A 108 6.29 -9.69 16.97
CA PRO A 108 6.44 -8.33 16.47
C PRO A 108 6.00 -8.25 15.01
N LEU A 109 5.06 -7.34 14.71
CA LEU A 109 4.55 -7.12 13.34
C LEU A 109 5.51 -6.33 12.45
N ARG A 110 6.44 -5.57 13.06
CA ARG A 110 7.43 -4.76 12.36
C ARG A 110 8.81 -5.18 12.85
N MET A 111 9.71 -5.34 11.91
CA MET A 111 11.11 -5.61 12.16
C MET A 111 11.78 -4.44 12.92
N PRO A 112 12.81 -4.68 13.74
CA PRO A 112 13.59 -3.63 14.37
C PRO A 112 14.17 -2.63 13.36
N GLU A 113 14.32 -1.37 13.77
CA GLU A 113 14.74 -0.28 12.87
C GLU A 113 16.13 -0.52 12.29
N GLU A 114 17.05 -1.13 13.05
CA GLU A 114 18.38 -1.50 12.59
C GLU A 114 18.38 -2.54 11.47
N GLN A 115 17.46 -3.50 11.49
CA GLN A 115 17.32 -4.51 10.45
C GLN A 115 16.54 -3.94 9.25
N LEU A 116 15.56 -3.06 9.47
CA LEU A 116 14.86 -2.34 8.41
C LEU A 116 15.80 -1.46 7.57
N LEU A 117 16.83 -0.89 8.19
CA LEU A 117 17.87 -0.12 7.48
C LEU A 117 18.68 -1.00 6.52
N ILE A 118 18.96 -2.25 6.89
CA ILE A 118 19.68 -3.23 6.05
C ILE A 118 18.75 -3.74 4.94
N GLY A 119 17.49 -4.00 5.27
CA GLY A 119 16.48 -4.47 4.33
C GLY A 119 16.51 -5.98 4.14
N ASP A 120 16.34 -6.43 2.90
CA ASP A 120 16.12 -7.85 2.56
C ASP A 120 17.28 -8.76 2.99
N ASP A 121 18.51 -8.26 2.90
CA ASP A 121 19.73 -8.95 3.31
C ASP A 121 19.72 -9.34 4.81
N ALA A 122 19.07 -8.56 5.69
CA ALA A 122 18.96 -8.89 7.11
C ALA A 122 18.09 -10.12 7.40
N VAL A 123 17.19 -10.48 6.48
CA VAL A 123 16.26 -11.61 6.66
C VAL A 123 16.65 -12.80 5.81
N HIS A 124 17.00 -12.55 4.55
CA HIS A 124 17.20 -13.58 3.55
C HIS A 124 18.69 -13.83 3.24
N GLY A 125 19.59 -12.93 3.64
CA GLY A 125 21.03 -13.00 3.32
C GLY A 125 21.31 -12.86 1.83
N GLU A 126 20.40 -12.25 1.09
CA GLU A 126 20.50 -12.02 -0.35
C GLU A 126 20.34 -10.52 -0.67
N GLU A 127 21.13 -10.05 -1.64
CA GLU A 127 20.92 -8.73 -2.24
C GLU A 127 20.10 -8.88 -3.51
N ALA A 128 18.99 -8.15 -3.61
CA ALA A 128 18.15 -8.15 -4.81
C ALA A 128 18.90 -7.71 -6.08
N TYR A 129 19.95 -6.88 -5.92
CA TYR A 129 20.79 -6.41 -7.03
C TYR A 129 22.27 -6.42 -6.63
N ALA A 130 23.05 -7.37 -7.15
CA ALA A 130 24.50 -7.36 -7.03
C ALA A 130 25.14 -6.35 -8.00
N LEU A 131 24.90 -5.06 -7.78
CA LEU A 131 25.44 -3.95 -8.60
C LEU A 131 26.98 -3.83 -8.53
N TRP A 132 27.62 -4.52 -7.60
CA TRP A 132 29.07 -4.63 -7.47
C TRP A 132 29.70 -5.76 -8.30
N GLY A 133 28.90 -6.49 -9.07
CA GLY A 133 29.38 -7.46 -10.05
C GLY A 133 29.84 -6.79 -11.35
N ASP A 134 31.01 -6.14 -11.35
CA ASP A 134 31.80 -5.83 -12.56
C ASP A 134 32.30 -7.14 -13.25
N GLY A 135 31.41 -8.11 -13.48
CA GLY A 135 31.73 -9.33 -14.22
C GLY A 135 32.60 -10.38 -13.52
N GLU A 136 32.95 -10.21 -12.23
CA GLU A 136 33.67 -11.23 -11.48
C GLU A 136 32.74 -12.42 -11.17
N LYS A 137 32.90 -13.52 -11.90
CA LYS A 137 32.30 -14.80 -11.55
C LYS A 137 32.90 -15.29 -10.24
N TYR A 138 32.05 -15.68 -9.30
CA TYR A 138 32.48 -16.37 -8.08
C TYR A 138 33.37 -17.58 -8.42
N ASP A 139 34.65 -17.48 -8.09
CA ASP A 139 35.65 -18.52 -8.31
C ASP A 139 35.89 -19.31 -7.02
N HIS A 140 35.34 -20.53 -7.00
CA HIS A 140 35.45 -21.47 -5.88
C HIS A 140 36.88 -21.98 -5.63
N THR A 141 37.86 -21.66 -6.48
CA THR A 141 39.26 -22.09 -6.31
C THR A 141 40.09 -21.15 -5.44
N LYS A 142 39.60 -19.93 -5.16
CA LYS A 142 40.24 -19.00 -4.22
C LYS A 142 39.84 -19.30 -2.78
N HIS A 143 40.42 -20.35 -2.20
CA HIS A 143 40.47 -20.48 -0.74
C HIS A 143 41.65 -19.66 -0.22
N GLY A 144 41.36 -18.47 0.31
CA GLY A 144 42.36 -17.57 0.89
C GLY A 144 43.10 -18.24 2.04
N SER A 145 44.34 -18.65 1.80
CA SER A 145 45.28 -19.00 2.86
C SER A 145 45.65 -17.73 3.63
N ALA A 146 45.53 -17.80 4.95
CA ALA A 146 45.87 -16.73 5.87
C ALA A 146 47.30 -16.22 5.65
N SER A 147 47.45 -14.91 5.53
CA SER A 147 48.69 -14.20 5.86
C SER A 147 48.34 -12.77 6.21
N ASP A 148 48.69 -12.41 7.45
CA ASP A 148 48.58 -11.13 8.14
C ASP A 148 48.48 -9.89 7.24
N ASP A 149 47.41 -9.11 7.43
CA ASP A 149 47.53 -7.66 7.35
C ASP A 149 46.72 -7.00 8.46
N GLN A 150 47.43 -6.26 9.30
CA GLN A 150 46.89 -5.48 10.41
C GLN A 150 46.15 -4.27 9.85
N THR A 151 44.83 -4.34 9.71
CA THR A 151 43.98 -3.15 9.58
C THR A 151 42.75 -3.29 10.49
N PRO A 152 42.42 -2.29 11.32
CA PRO A 152 41.27 -2.39 12.23
C PRO A 152 39.99 -2.09 11.45
N HIS A 153 39.55 -3.02 10.61
CA HIS A 153 38.24 -2.94 9.97
C HIS A 153 37.19 -3.64 10.81
N HIS A 154 36.86 -3.02 11.94
CA HIS A 154 35.60 -3.24 12.64
C HIS A 154 34.47 -2.47 11.92
N LYS A 155 34.28 -2.70 10.61
CA LYS A 155 33.14 -2.15 9.88
C LYS A 155 32.07 -3.24 9.79
N ALA A 156 31.01 -3.05 10.56
CA ALA A 156 29.76 -3.77 10.40
C ALA A 156 29.31 -3.70 8.93
N ALA A 157 28.68 -4.77 8.44
CA ALA A 157 28.11 -4.79 7.09
C ALA A 157 27.23 -3.55 6.89
N ILE A 158 27.61 -2.73 5.91
CA ILE A 158 26.93 -1.50 5.54
C ILE A 158 25.98 -1.91 4.42
N GLY A 159 24.68 -2.01 4.70
CA GLY A 159 23.68 -2.30 3.68
C GLY A 159 23.72 -1.26 2.56
N ALA A 160 23.33 -1.66 1.34
CA ALA A 160 23.37 -0.82 0.13
C ALA A 160 22.65 0.54 0.23
N THR A 161 21.77 0.71 1.21
CA THR A 161 21.05 1.96 1.54
C THR A 161 21.89 2.98 2.32
N GLN A 162 23.00 2.58 2.95
CA GLN A 162 23.87 3.44 3.74
C GLN A 162 25.03 4.06 2.94
N VAL A 163 25.07 3.84 1.62
CA VAL A 163 26.16 4.29 0.74
C VAL A 163 25.83 5.60 -0.01
N VAL A 164 24.81 6.36 0.42
CA VAL A 164 24.41 7.65 -0.16
C VAL A 164 24.76 8.81 0.78
#